data_AF-A0A9P4HYN4-F1
#
_entry.id   AF-A0A9P4HYN4-F1
#
_cell.length_a   1.000
_cell.length_b   1.000
_cell.length_c   1.000
_cell.angle_alpha   90.00
_cell.angle_beta   90.00
_cell.angle_gamma   90.00
#
_symmetry.space_group_name_H-M   'P 1'
#
loop_
_entity.id
_entity.type
_entity.pdbx_description
1 polymer ?
#
loop_
_entity_poly.entity_id
_entity_poly.type
_entity_poly.pdbx_seq_one_letter_code
_entity_poly.pdbx_strand_id
1 'polypeptide(L)'
;QPEPSGSRMRRASEADVDPQPTRSPKKKYQLLKPRTRNVKMHSKWAPLSATAMQQVHEVFSAATRPVIQSRQDGETREKVQRVLANVLRRLEKKVSRAPLPPKTREMHFNTEMLLERNRELENTLTPAMHSVELLKTEVEKEEEALRRDRALLAELKTNAKAHQQSQHQRTRKAHPLLRSVKTTATDDDAVNINMVRGSAKAVGLDDVNDSDLKPLLDQLRNHIESMQTNSAQVEGVEDALSGAQTAVDGILFKRLDAQQY
;
A
#
# COMPACT_ATOMS: atom_id res chain seq x y z
N GLN A 1 63.93 -28.16 -34.20
CA GLN A 1 64.26 -26.75 -34.51
C GLN A 1 64.36 -26.64 -36.03
N PRO A 2 63.91 -25.58 -36.72
CA PRO A 2 63.32 -24.33 -36.24
C PRO A 2 61.98 -23.93 -36.95
N GLU A 3 61.13 -23.17 -36.24
CA GLU A 3 60.23 -22.11 -36.77
C GLU A 3 61.12 -20.88 -37.12
N PRO A 4 60.76 -19.84 -37.94
CA PRO A 4 59.49 -19.10 -37.83
C PRO A 4 58.99 -18.25 -39.04
N SER A 5 57.86 -17.56 -38.80
CA SER A 5 57.50 -16.19 -39.28
C SER A 5 56.97 -16.04 -40.73
N GLY A 6 55.85 -15.38 -41.02
CA GLY A 6 54.92 -14.60 -40.21
C GLY A 6 53.90 -13.87 -41.10
N SER A 7 52.89 -13.27 -40.44
CA SER A 7 52.00 -12.19 -40.91
C SER A 7 50.93 -12.50 -41.97
N ARG A 8 49.64 -12.45 -41.58
CA ARG A 8 48.80 -11.24 -41.78
C ARG A 8 47.42 -11.38 -41.11
N MET A 9 47.12 -10.44 -40.22
CA MET A 9 45.78 -10.07 -39.76
C MET A 9 44.83 -9.80 -40.93
N ARG A 10 43.59 -10.29 -40.84
CA ARG A 10 42.39 -9.51 -41.19
C ARG A 10 41.26 -9.80 -40.20
N ARG A 11 40.79 -8.70 -39.64
CA ARG A 11 39.69 -8.51 -38.68
C ARG A 11 38.44 -8.06 -39.47
N ALA A 12 37.29 -8.13 -38.81
CA ALA A 12 35.94 -7.69 -39.19
C ALA A 12 35.09 -8.80 -39.84
N SER A 13 33.84 -9.02 -39.45
CA SER A 13 32.87 -8.07 -38.84
C SER A 13 31.89 -8.75 -37.89
N GLU A 14 31.63 -8.06 -36.78
CA GLU A 14 30.49 -8.22 -35.87
C GLU A 14 29.16 -8.43 -36.63
N ALA A 15 28.40 -9.43 -36.20
CA ALA A 15 26.95 -9.40 -36.28
C ALA A 15 26.44 -9.16 -34.86
N ASP A 16 25.94 -7.95 -34.63
CA ASP A 16 25.25 -7.54 -33.41
C ASP A 16 24.02 -8.41 -33.19
N VAL A 17 24.16 -9.43 -32.35
CA VAL A 17 23.01 -10.12 -31.75
C VAL A 17 22.74 -9.44 -30.43
N ASP A 18 21.81 -8.48 -30.49
CA ASP A 18 21.29 -7.73 -29.36
C ASP A 18 20.73 -8.71 -28.30
N PRO A 19 21.33 -8.82 -27.09
CA PRO A 19 20.83 -9.73 -26.08
C PRO A 19 19.57 -9.12 -25.44
N GLN A 20 18.41 -9.64 -25.85
CA GLN A 20 17.14 -9.48 -25.16
C GLN A 20 17.35 -9.54 -23.63
N PRO A 21 16.94 -8.54 -22.85
CA PRO A 21 17.05 -8.60 -21.41
C PRO A 21 16.13 -9.70 -20.91
N THR A 22 16.71 -10.85 -20.56
CA THR A 22 15.98 -11.94 -19.90
C THR A 22 15.33 -11.34 -18.67
N ARG A 23 14.01 -11.25 -18.71
CA ARG A 23 13.15 -10.72 -17.66
C ARG A 23 13.33 -11.61 -16.43
N SER A 24 14.30 -11.25 -15.59
CA SER A 24 14.57 -11.96 -14.35
C SER A 24 13.28 -12.04 -13.54
N PRO A 25 12.90 -13.21 -13.00
CA PRO A 25 11.67 -13.35 -12.22
C PRO A 25 11.75 -12.38 -11.05
N LYS A 26 10.84 -11.40 -11.02
CA LYS A 26 10.70 -10.45 -9.91
C LYS A 26 10.48 -11.28 -8.65
N LYS A 27 11.50 -11.37 -7.79
CA LYS A 27 11.42 -12.11 -6.53
C LYS A 27 10.26 -11.53 -5.74
N LYS A 28 9.22 -12.35 -5.50
CA LYS A 28 7.94 -11.94 -4.87
C LYS A 28 8.10 -11.28 -3.51
N TYR A 29 9.23 -11.50 -2.83
CA TYR A 29 9.57 -10.85 -1.56
C TYR A 29 11.06 -10.53 -1.52
N GLN A 30 11.42 -9.37 -0.98
CA GLN A 30 12.80 -9.05 -0.63
C GLN A 30 13.17 -9.85 0.61
N LEU A 31 13.83 -11.00 0.43
CA LEU A 31 14.40 -11.73 1.56
C LEU A 31 15.54 -10.89 2.14
N LEU A 32 15.41 -10.51 3.41
CA LEU A 32 16.48 -9.88 4.16
C LEU A 32 17.66 -10.86 4.24
N LYS A 33 18.75 -10.55 3.54
CA LYS A 33 19.98 -11.34 3.65
C LYS A 33 20.59 -11.10 5.03
N PRO A 34 20.99 -12.15 5.77
CA PRO A 34 21.72 -11.96 7.02
C PRO A 34 23.02 -11.21 6.73
N ARG A 35 23.12 -9.98 7.23
CA ARG A 35 24.30 -9.11 7.06
C ARG A 35 25.07 -9.08 8.37
N THR A 36 26.14 -9.86 8.44
CA THR A 36 27.09 -9.78 9.54
C THR A 36 28.08 -8.65 9.27
N ARG A 37 28.11 -7.64 10.15
CA ARG A 37 29.14 -6.59 10.13
C ARG A 37 30.06 -6.87 11.31
N ASN A 38 31.35 -7.13 11.03
CA ASN A 38 32.35 -7.20 12.08
C ASN A 38 32.56 -5.78 12.63
N VAL A 39 32.05 -5.53 13.84
CA VAL A 39 32.23 -4.25 14.52
C VAL A 39 33.38 -4.44 15.51
N LYS A 40 34.47 -3.68 15.31
CA LYS A 40 35.57 -3.64 16.28
C LYS A 40 35.00 -3.13 17.61
N MET A 41 35.14 -3.92 18.67
CA MET A 41 34.74 -3.50 20.02
C MET A 41 35.65 -2.34 20.43
N HIS A 42 35.14 -1.12 20.32
CA HIS A 42 35.85 0.07 20.75
C HIS A 42 35.61 0.26 22.26
N SER A 43 36.63 0.72 23.00
CA SER A 43 36.54 1.00 24.45
C SER A 43 35.54 2.11 24.82
N LYS A 44 34.79 2.63 23.85
CA LYS A 44 33.76 3.69 23.97
C LYS A 44 32.35 3.14 24.20
N TRP A 45 32.19 1.82 24.20
CA TRP A 45 30.92 1.18 24.51
C TRP A 45 30.63 1.31 26.00
N ALA A 46 29.54 2.00 26.33
CA ALA A 46 29.15 2.25 27.71
C ALA A 46 28.79 0.93 28.42
N PRO A 47 29.07 0.82 29.73
CA PRO A 47 28.56 -0.28 30.53
C PRO A 47 27.02 -0.21 30.61
N LEU A 48 26.40 -1.36 30.90
CA LEU A 48 24.95 -1.50 31.02
C LEU A 48 24.39 -0.54 32.10
N SER A 49 23.30 0.15 31.78
CA SER A 49 22.56 0.98 32.74
C SER A 49 22.06 0.14 33.92
N ALA A 50 22.02 0.73 35.11
CA ALA A 50 21.60 0.03 36.33
C ALA A 50 20.16 -0.51 36.24
N THR A 51 19.27 0.22 35.56
CA THR A 51 17.88 -0.20 35.30
C THR A 51 17.84 -1.45 34.41
N ALA A 52 18.63 -1.46 33.34
CA ALA A 52 18.70 -2.59 32.42
C ALA A 52 19.39 -3.81 33.06
N MET A 53 20.33 -3.62 33.99
CA MET A 53 20.87 -4.70 34.82
C MET A 53 19.80 -5.35 35.69
N GLN A 54 18.93 -4.56 36.31
CA GLN A 54 17.82 -5.07 37.12
C GLN A 54 16.83 -5.90 36.28
N GLN A 55 16.53 -5.45 35.06
CA GLN A 55 15.71 -6.20 34.11
C GLN A 55 16.37 -7.53 33.67
N VAL A 56 17.68 -7.53 33.42
CA VAL A 56 18.43 -8.77 33.13
C VAL A 56 18.42 -9.73 34.31
N HIS A 57 18.60 -9.24 35.54
CA HIS A 57 18.45 -10.05 36.75
C HIS A 57 17.03 -10.64 36.85
N GLU A 58 16.00 -9.84 36.61
CA GLU A 58 14.60 -10.29 36.61
C GLU A 58 14.39 -11.44 35.62
N VAL A 59 14.86 -11.32 34.38
CA VAL A 59 14.79 -12.37 33.36
C VAL A 59 15.52 -13.64 33.79
N PHE A 60 16.75 -13.52 34.31
CA PHE A 60 17.48 -14.69 34.81
C PHE A 60 16.77 -15.33 36.01
N SER A 61 16.21 -14.54 36.92
CA SER A 61 15.45 -15.04 38.06
C SER A 61 14.18 -15.77 37.60
N ALA A 62 13.44 -15.22 36.63
CA ALA A 62 12.27 -15.84 36.03
C ALA A 62 12.61 -17.16 35.36
N ALA A 63 13.73 -17.25 34.64
CA ALA A 63 14.19 -18.47 33.98
C ALA A 63 14.64 -19.56 34.97
N THR A 64 15.14 -19.19 36.16
CA THR A 64 15.55 -20.16 37.21
C THR A 64 14.38 -20.72 38.02
N ARG A 65 13.28 -19.97 38.19
CA ARG A 65 12.07 -20.40 38.91
C ARG A 65 11.50 -21.76 38.46
N PRO A 66 11.27 -22.03 37.16
CA PRO A 66 10.73 -23.32 36.73
C PRO A 66 11.68 -24.48 37.00
N VAL A 67 13.00 -24.27 36.91
CA VAL A 67 14.00 -25.32 37.22
C VAL A 67 13.96 -25.68 38.70
N ILE A 68 13.82 -24.68 39.58
CA ILE A 68 13.67 -24.87 41.02
C ILE A 68 12.35 -25.56 41.37
N GLN A 69 11.25 -25.16 40.70
CA GLN A 69 9.91 -25.72 40.91
C GLN A 69 9.76 -27.15 40.35
N SER A 70 10.54 -27.51 39.32
CA SER A 70 10.56 -28.87 38.76
C SER A 70 11.15 -29.93 39.71
N ARG A 71 11.83 -29.53 40.79
CA ARG A 71 12.41 -30.43 41.78
C ARG A 71 11.43 -30.67 42.93
N GLN A 72 11.09 -31.94 43.15
CA GLN A 72 10.14 -32.36 44.18
C GLN A 72 10.77 -32.34 45.59
N ASP A 73 12.06 -32.69 45.73
CA ASP A 73 12.70 -32.75 47.05
C ASP A 73 13.18 -31.38 47.54
N GLY A 74 12.89 -31.04 48.80
CA GLY A 74 13.31 -29.79 49.42
C GLY A 74 14.83 -29.60 49.47
N GLU A 75 15.58 -30.65 49.81
CA GLU A 75 17.04 -30.57 49.88
C GLU A 75 17.70 -30.39 48.50
N THR A 76 17.16 -31.05 47.47
CA THR A 76 17.68 -30.90 46.10
C THR A 76 17.32 -29.52 45.55
N ARG A 77 16.14 -29.00 45.89
CA ARG A 77 15.71 -27.63 45.59
C ARG A 77 16.67 -26.58 46.18
N GLU A 78 17.06 -26.72 47.44
CA GLU A 78 18.04 -25.80 48.05
C GLU A 78 19.43 -25.91 47.42
N LYS A 79 19.92 -27.12 47.16
CA LYS A 79 21.22 -27.33 46.49
C LYS A 79 21.23 -26.68 45.11
N VAL A 80 20.16 -26.89 44.33
CA VAL A 80 19.98 -26.27 43.01
C VAL A 80 19.88 -24.75 43.12
N GLN A 81 19.11 -24.22 44.08
CA GLN A 81 19.01 -22.78 44.32
C GLN A 81 20.37 -22.15 44.64
N ARG A 82 21.19 -22.79 45.48
CA ARG A 82 22.56 -22.31 45.81
C ARG A 82 23.47 -22.32 44.57
N VAL A 83 23.43 -23.38 43.77
CA VAL A 83 24.23 -23.47 42.53
C VAL A 83 23.78 -22.40 41.52
N LEU A 84 22.48 -22.25 41.32
CA LEU A 84 21.92 -21.26 40.39
C LEU A 84 22.21 -19.83 40.84
N ALA A 85 22.12 -19.52 42.13
CA ALA A 85 22.48 -18.20 42.67
C ALA A 85 23.96 -17.86 42.41
N ASN A 86 24.85 -18.84 42.54
CA ASN A 86 26.27 -18.67 42.23
C ASN A 86 26.51 -18.42 40.73
N VAL A 87 25.77 -19.09 39.85
CA VAL A 87 25.83 -18.88 38.40
C VAL A 87 25.28 -17.51 38.03
N LEU A 88 24.13 -17.12 38.60
CA LEU A 88 23.48 -15.83 38.39
C LEU A 88 24.43 -14.66 38.72
N ARG A 89 25.08 -14.71 39.90
CA ARG A 89 26.08 -13.71 40.33
C ARG A 89 27.29 -13.65 39.40
N ARG A 90 27.73 -14.79 38.84
CA ARG A 90 28.82 -14.83 37.85
C ARG A 90 28.38 -14.20 36.53
N LEU A 91 27.15 -14.47 36.08
CA LEU A 91 26.58 -13.90 34.86
C LEU A 91 26.40 -12.39 35.00
N GLU A 92 25.84 -11.89 36.09
CA GLU A 92 25.73 -10.45 36.37
C GLU A 92 27.06 -9.73 36.29
N LYS A 93 28.11 -10.30 36.91
CA LYS A 93 29.46 -9.73 36.87
C LYS A 93 30.06 -9.74 35.45
N LYS A 94 29.65 -10.68 34.60
CA LYS A 94 30.11 -10.78 33.22
C LYS A 94 29.34 -9.85 32.30
N VAL A 95 28.03 -9.71 32.51
CA VAL A 95 27.14 -8.82 31.76
C VAL A 95 27.46 -7.36 32.06
N SER A 96 27.69 -6.99 33.32
CA SER A 96 28.06 -5.62 33.68
C SER A 96 29.42 -5.18 33.11
N ARG A 97 30.32 -6.14 32.88
CA ARG A 97 31.64 -5.91 32.27
C ARG A 97 31.64 -6.07 30.76
N ALA A 98 30.56 -6.57 30.17
CA ALA A 98 30.44 -6.69 28.73
C ALA A 98 30.11 -5.31 28.14
N PRO A 99 30.98 -4.74 27.30
CA PRO A 99 30.67 -3.49 26.65
C PRO A 99 29.52 -3.74 25.65
N LEU A 100 28.54 -2.84 25.61
CA LEU A 100 27.38 -2.96 24.74
C LEU A 100 27.44 -1.96 23.59
N PRO A 101 26.98 -2.33 22.39
CA PRO A 101 26.89 -1.41 21.26
C PRO A 101 26.06 -0.16 21.61
N PRO A 102 26.43 1.04 21.16
CA PRO A 102 25.76 2.30 21.53
C PRO A 102 24.29 2.42 21.11
N LYS A 103 23.78 1.46 20.32
CA LYS A 103 22.36 1.40 19.93
C LYS A 103 21.51 0.51 20.84
N THR A 104 22.09 -0.16 21.83
CA THR A 104 21.29 -0.96 22.77
C THR A 104 20.52 -0.03 23.70
N ARG A 105 19.23 0.15 23.43
CA ARG A 105 18.29 0.81 24.34
C ARG A 105 17.92 -0.11 25.50
N GLU A 106 17.57 0.48 26.64
CA GLU A 106 17.07 -0.24 27.84
C GLU A 106 15.85 -1.10 27.53
N MET A 107 15.01 -0.63 26.58
CA MET A 107 13.85 -1.36 26.06
C MET A 107 14.17 -2.77 25.53
N HIS A 108 15.41 -3.05 25.08
CA HIS A 108 15.76 -4.39 24.60
C HIS A 108 16.00 -5.41 25.71
N PHE A 109 16.09 -4.98 26.97
CA PHE A 109 16.29 -5.85 28.11
C PHE A 109 15.01 -6.04 28.94
N ASN A 110 14.02 -5.17 28.74
CA ASN A 110 12.71 -5.29 29.37
C ASN A 110 11.80 -6.19 28.52
N THR A 111 11.41 -7.34 29.06
CA THR A 111 10.58 -8.32 28.37
C THR A 111 9.16 -7.84 28.14
N GLU A 112 8.59 -7.13 29.11
CA GLU A 112 7.22 -6.61 29.01
C GLU A 112 7.11 -5.55 27.91
N MET A 113 8.06 -4.61 27.87
CA MET A 113 8.10 -3.59 26.81
C MET A 113 8.33 -4.20 25.42
N LEU A 114 9.14 -5.26 25.33
CA LEU A 114 9.34 -5.96 24.05
C LEU A 114 8.07 -6.68 23.59
N LEU A 115 7.34 -7.30 24.52
CA LEU A 115 6.06 -7.94 24.23
C LEU A 115 4.99 -6.91 23.83
N GLU A 116 4.92 -5.78 24.53
CA GLU A 116 4.00 -4.68 24.19
C GLU A 116 4.32 -4.13 22.79
N ARG A 117 5.58 -3.82 22.51
CA ARG A 117 6.01 -3.40 21.18
C ARG A 117 5.71 -4.44 20.10
N ASN A 118 5.85 -5.73 20.42
CA ASN A 118 5.53 -6.80 19.49
C ASN A 118 4.02 -6.84 19.21
N ARG A 119 3.17 -6.71 20.24
CA ARG A 119 1.71 -6.58 20.10
C ARG A 119 1.33 -5.35 19.28
N GLU A 120 1.97 -4.19 19.50
CA GLU A 120 1.74 -2.99 18.68
C GLU A 120 2.05 -3.25 17.21
N LEU A 121 3.19 -3.89 16.92
CA LEU A 121 3.57 -4.25 15.56
C LEU A 121 2.57 -5.23 14.94
N GLU A 122 2.12 -6.25 15.68
CA GLU A 122 1.11 -7.20 15.22
C GLU A 122 -0.25 -6.52 14.97
N ASN A 123 -0.65 -5.60 15.84
CA ASN A 123 -1.86 -4.78 15.71
C ASN A 123 -1.81 -3.87 14.48
N THR A 124 -0.62 -3.45 14.03
CA THR A 124 -0.47 -2.67 12.78
C THR A 124 -0.35 -3.55 11.55
N LEU A 125 0.29 -4.70 11.68
CA LEU A 125 0.53 -5.64 10.58
C LEU A 125 -0.77 -6.34 10.15
N THR A 126 -1.57 -6.80 11.09
CA THR A 126 -2.83 -7.52 10.81
C THR A 126 -3.82 -6.71 9.95
N PRO A 127 -4.17 -5.45 10.29
CA PRO A 127 -5.06 -4.64 9.46
C PRO A 127 -4.40 -4.26 8.12
N ALA A 128 -3.08 -4.06 8.07
CA ALA A 128 -2.38 -3.82 6.81
C ALA A 128 -2.42 -5.06 5.90
N MET A 129 -2.35 -6.27 6.46
CA MET A 129 -2.51 -7.50 5.69
C MET A 129 -3.95 -7.65 5.17
N HIS A 130 -4.95 -7.36 6.01
CA HIS A 130 -6.35 -7.38 5.59
C HIS A 130 -6.65 -6.32 4.52
N SER A 131 -6.12 -5.11 4.64
CA SER A 131 -6.34 -4.06 3.62
C SER A 131 -5.70 -4.44 2.29
N VAL A 132 -4.53 -5.07 2.30
CA VAL A 132 -3.90 -5.62 1.09
C VAL A 132 -4.75 -6.74 0.47
N GLU A 133 -5.36 -7.60 1.29
CA GLU A 133 -6.27 -8.64 0.80
C GLU A 133 -7.52 -8.04 0.15
N LEU A 134 -8.16 -7.07 0.80
CA LEU A 134 -9.31 -6.33 0.25
C LEU A 134 -8.96 -5.68 -1.08
N LEU A 135 -7.83 -4.95 -1.15
CA LEU A 135 -7.39 -4.31 -2.38
C LEU A 135 -7.12 -5.31 -3.51
N LYS A 136 -6.58 -6.50 -3.21
CA LYS A 136 -6.39 -7.56 -4.23
C LYS A 136 -7.73 -8.06 -4.76
N THR A 137 -8.70 -8.32 -3.87
CA THR A 137 -10.02 -8.76 -4.32
C THR A 137 -10.72 -7.70 -5.15
N GLU A 138 -10.52 -6.42 -4.83
CA GLU A 138 -11.10 -5.33 -5.60
C GLU A 138 -10.45 -5.19 -6.98
N VAL A 139 -9.12 -5.30 -7.04
CA VAL A 139 -8.39 -5.34 -8.32
C VAL A 139 -8.87 -6.49 -9.19
N GLU A 140 -9.09 -7.69 -8.63
CA GLU A 140 -9.59 -8.82 -9.40
C GLU A 140 -10.99 -8.55 -10.00
N LYS A 141 -11.91 -7.95 -9.23
CA LYS A 141 -13.24 -7.56 -9.73
C LYS A 141 -13.15 -6.54 -10.86
N GLU A 142 -12.33 -5.50 -10.68
CA GLU A 142 -12.12 -4.45 -11.68
C GLU A 142 -11.47 -4.99 -12.96
N GLU A 143 -10.51 -5.91 -12.83
CA GLU A 143 -9.91 -6.58 -13.99
C GLU A 143 -10.93 -7.44 -14.76
N GLU A 144 -11.86 -8.09 -14.06
CA GLU A 144 -12.96 -8.80 -14.72
C GLU A 144 -13.96 -7.86 -15.39
N ALA A 145 -14.34 -6.75 -14.74
CA ALA A 145 -15.21 -5.74 -15.32
C ALA A 145 -14.59 -5.18 -16.61
N LEU A 146 -13.31 -4.80 -16.56
CA LEU A 146 -12.56 -4.32 -17.71
C LEU A 146 -12.47 -5.37 -18.83
N ARG A 147 -12.39 -6.66 -18.49
CA ARG A 147 -12.42 -7.76 -19.48
C ARG A 147 -13.76 -7.82 -20.20
N ARG A 148 -14.88 -7.70 -19.48
CA ARG A 148 -16.23 -7.65 -20.05
C ARG A 148 -16.40 -6.45 -20.99
N ASP A 149 -15.96 -5.27 -20.56
CA ASP A 149 -16.04 -4.05 -21.37
C ASP A 149 -15.19 -4.14 -22.64
N ARG A 150 -13.99 -4.71 -22.55
CA ARG A 150 -13.13 -4.94 -23.72
C ARG A 150 -13.76 -5.92 -24.71
N ALA A 151 -14.44 -6.97 -24.23
CA ALA A 151 -15.17 -7.91 -25.07
C ALA A 151 -16.33 -7.21 -25.78
N LEU A 152 -17.15 -6.45 -25.05
CA LEU A 152 -18.26 -5.66 -25.59
C LEU A 152 -17.76 -4.67 -26.66
N LEU A 153 -16.69 -3.93 -26.37
CA LEU A 153 -16.09 -3.00 -27.34
C LEU A 153 -15.59 -3.73 -28.61
N ALA A 154 -15.06 -4.94 -28.48
CA ALA A 154 -14.64 -5.73 -29.63
C ALA A 154 -15.84 -6.11 -30.50
N GLU A 155 -16.94 -6.57 -29.89
CA GLU A 155 -18.19 -6.89 -30.59
C GLU A 155 -18.78 -5.67 -31.30
N LEU A 156 -18.86 -4.53 -30.62
CA LEU A 156 -19.33 -3.28 -31.22
C LEU A 156 -18.44 -2.83 -32.37
N LYS A 157 -17.11 -2.96 -32.26
CA LYS A 157 -16.19 -2.66 -33.37
C LYS A 157 -16.42 -3.57 -34.56
N THR A 158 -16.63 -4.88 -34.34
CA THR A 158 -16.95 -5.81 -35.44
C THR A 158 -18.29 -5.48 -36.09
N ASN A 159 -19.31 -5.16 -35.29
CA ASN A 159 -20.64 -4.80 -35.77
C ASN A 159 -20.63 -3.47 -36.54
N ALA A 160 -19.95 -2.44 -36.03
CA ALA A 160 -19.79 -1.16 -36.69
C ALA A 160 -19.04 -1.31 -38.03
N LYS A 161 -17.98 -2.12 -38.06
CA LYS A 161 -17.24 -2.43 -39.30
C LYS A 161 -18.10 -3.19 -40.31
N ALA A 162 -18.87 -4.18 -39.86
CA ALA A 162 -19.80 -4.92 -40.72
C ALA A 162 -20.91 -4.00 -41.27
N HIS A 163 -21.45 -3.11 -40.43
CA HIS A 163 -22.42 -2.10 -40.86
C HIS A 163 -21.81 -1.16 -41.89
N GLN A 164 -20.62 -0.61 -41.65
CA GLN A 164 -19.91 0.26 -42.59
C GLN A 164 -19.65 -0.45 -43.93
N GLN A 165 -19.22 -1.72 -43.91
CA GLN A 165 -19.01 -2.51 -45.12
C GLN A 165 -20.33 -2.76 -45.86
N SER A 166 -21.40 -3.11 -45.16
CA SER A 166 -22.72 -3.32 -45.77
C SER A 166 -23.27 -2.02 -46.37
N GLN A 167 -23.09 -0.88 -45.69
CA GLN A 167 -23.44 0.44 -46.21
C GLN A 167 -22.64 0.77 -47.47
N HIS A 168 -21.32 0.52 -47.47
CA HIS A 168 -20.50 0.73 -48.66
C HIS A 168 -20.89 -0.18 -49.83
N GLN A 169 -21.26 -1.43 -49.57
CA GLN A 169 -21.80 -2.32 -50.59
C GLN A 169 -23.16 -1.85 -51.12
N ARG A 170 -24.06 -1.37 -50.24
CA ARG A 170 -25.36 -0.81 -50.62
C ARG A 170 -25.20 0.44 -51.47
N THR A 171 -24.30 1.35 -51.11
CA THR A 171 -24.04 2.57 -51.91
C THR A 171 -23.37 2.25 -53.25
N ARG A 172 -22.53 1.22 -53.32
CA ARG A 172 -21.97 0.72 -54.59
C ARG A 172 -23.01 0.07 -55.51
N LYS A 173 -23.95 -0.69 -54.93
CA LYS A 173 -25.06 -1.33 -55.66
C LYS A 173 -26.21 -0.36 -55.99
N ALA A 174 -26.21 0.84 -55.43
CA ALA A 174 -27.19 1.87 -55.76
C ALA A 174 -26.96 2.43 -57.17
N HIS A 175 -28.05 2.78 -57.85
CA HIS A 175 -28.01 3.31 -59.22
C HIS A 175 -27.17 4.60 -59.29
N PRO A 176 -26.38 4.83 -60.37
CA PRO A 176 -25.43 5.96 -60.47
C PRO A 176 -26.04 7.35 -60.19
N LEU A 177 -27.30 7.58 -60.55
CA LEU A 177 -28.03 8.83 -60.31
C LEU A 177 -28.33 9.10 -58.82
N LEU A 178 -28.46 8.06 -57.99
CA LEU A 178 -28.64 8.18 -56.54
C LEU A 178 -27.31 8.25 -55.79
N ARG A 179 -26.21 7.89 -56.47
CA ARG A 179 -24.84 7.91 -55.92
C ARG A 179 -24.24 9.32 -55.97
N SER A 180 -24.50 10.08 -57.03
CA SER A 180 -24.08 11.48 -57.16
C SER A 180 -24.84 12.43 -56.23
N VAL A 181 -26.10 12.15 -55.92
CA VAL A 181 -26.90 12.94 -54.97
C VAL A 181 -26.38 12.79 -53.53
N LYS A 182 -25.78 11.64 -53.18
CA LYS A 182 -25.14 11.43 -51.87
C LYS A 182 -23.81 12.17 -51.70
N THR A 183 -23.06 12.43 -52.78
CA THR A 183 -21.83 13.24 -52.68
C THR A 183 -22.10 14.73 -52.53
N THR A 184 -23.33 15.17 -52.85
CA THR A 184 -23.82 16.53 -52.63
C THR A 184 -24.66 16.69 -51.37
N ALA A 185 -25.05 15.58 -50.74
CA ALA A 185 -25.69 15.59 -49.43
C ALA A 185 -24.59 15.85 -48.40
N THR A 186 -24.50 17.10 -47.97
CA THR A 186 -23.77 17.52 -46.77
C THR A 186 -24.08 16.58 -45.61
N ASP A 187 -23.06 16.22 -44.82
CA ASP A 187 -23.25 15.45 -43.59
C ASP A 187 -24.43 16.06 -42.80
N ASP A 188 -25.48 15.27 -42.64
CA ASP A 188 -26.64 15.60 -41.82
C ASP A 188 -26.23 15.48 -40.35
N ASP A 189 -25.37 16.40 -39.91
CA ASP A 189 -25.04 16.59 -38.51
C ASP A 189 -26.30 16.99 -37.75
N ALA A 190 -26.42 16.60 -36.47
CA ALA A 190 -27.56 16.96 -35.62
C ALA A 190 -27.85 18.48 -35.59
N VAL A 191 -26.82 19.29 -35.86
CA VAL A 191 -26.89 20.74 -35.99
C VAL A 191 -27.58 21.19 -37.29
N ASN A 192 -27.34 20.52 -38.42
CA ASN A 192 -27.94 20.84 -39.72
C ASN A 192 -29.40 20.40 -39.83
N ILE A 193 -29.78 19.33 -39.13
CA ILE A 193 -31.18 18.83 -39.09
C ILE A 193 -32.06 19.72 -38.18
N ASN A 194 -31.53 20.81 -37.62
CA ASN A 194 -32.24 21.62 -36.64
C ASN A 194 -32.81 20.74 -35.49
N MET A 195 -32.05 19.71 -35.10
CA MET A 195 -32.37 18.94 -33.91
C MET A 195 -31.97 19.82 -32.72
N VAL A 196 -32.85 20.77 -32.39
CA VAL A 196 -32.77 21.53 -31.15
C VAL A 196 -32.75 20.48 -30.06
N ARG A 197 -31.58 20.25 -29.45
CA ARG A 197 -31.52 19.71 -28.10
C ARG A 197 -32.32 20.74 -27.33
N GLY A 198 -33.61 20.46 -27.14
CA GLY A 198 -34.45 21.27 -26.29
C GLY A 198 -33.63 21.41 -25.03
N SER A 199 -33.15 22.62 -24.77
CA SER A 199 -32.83 22.96 -23.40
C SER A 199 -34.11 22.58 -22.71
N ALA A 200 -34.10 21.48 -21.96
CA ALA A 200 -35.19 21.19 -21.06
C ALA A 200 -35.30 22.49 -20.29
N LYS A 201 -36.31 23.31 -20.64
CA LYS A 201 -36.81 24.29 -19.72
C LYS A 201 -37.06 23.38 -18.54
N ALA A 202 -36.22 23.52 -17.51
CA ALA A 202 -36.50 22.93 -16.23
C ALA A 202 -37.89 23.48 -15.94
N VAL A 203 -38.90 22.66 -16.22
CA VAL A 203 -40.21 22.80 -15.63
C VAL A 203 -39.83 22.82 -14.17
N GLY A 204 -39.88 24.01 -13.58
CA GLY A 204 -39.60 24.16 -12.17
C GLY A 204 -40.43 23.09 -11.49
N LEU A 205 -39.83 22.38 -10.53
CA LEU A 205 -40.53 21.30 -9.83
C LEU A 205 -41.90 21.79 -9.30
N ASP A 206 -42.04 23.09 -9.07
CA ASP A 206 -43.26 23.81 -8.68
C ASP A 206 -44.36 23.97 -9.75
N ASP A 207 -44.06 23.77 -11.05
CA ASP A 207 -44.99 23.99 -12.18
C ASP A 207 -45.74 22.70 -12.59
N VAL A 208 -45.51 21.60 -11.87
CA VAL A 208 -46.21 20.32 -12.05
C VAL A 208 -47.49 20.34 -11.21
N ASN A 209 -48.62 20.67 -11.84
CA ASN A 209 -49.95 20.76 -11.22
C ASN A 209 -50.65 19.40 -10.98
N ASP A 210 -49.91 18.30 -10.95
CA ASP A 210 -50.48 16.97 -10.73
C ASP A 210 -50.71 16.71 -9.22
N SER A 211 -51.98 16.50 -8.86
CA SER A 211 -52.48 16.20 -7.50
C SER A 211 -51.64 15.16 -6.77
N ASP A 212 -51.27 14.09 -7.47
CA ASP A 212 -50.62 12.92 -6.87
C ASP A 212 -49.09 13.07 -6.77
N LEU A 213 -48.51 14.01 -7.54
CA LEU A 213 -47.06 14.28 -7.53
C LEU A 213 -46.67 15.30 -6.47
N LYS A 214 -47.57 16.21 -6.08
CA LYS A 214 -47.37 17.19 -5.00
C LYS A 214 -46.82 16.60 -3.69
N PRO A 215 -47.40 15.53 -3.11
CA PRO A 215 -46.87 14.98 -1.86
C PRO A 215 -45.45 14.39 -2.01
N LEU A 216 -45.12 13.82 -3.17
CA LEU A 216 -43.77 13.30 -3.47
C LEU A 216 -42.77 14.44 -3.64
N LEU A 217 -43.21 15.54 -4.22
CA LEU A 217 -42.44 16.75 -4.45
C LEU A 217 -42.13 17.48 -3.13
N ASP A 218 -43.12 17.58 -2.25
CA ASP A 218 -42.95 18.07 -0.87
C ASP A 218 -42.02 17.16 -0.07
N GLN A 219 -42.14 15.84 -0.21
CA GLN A 219 -41.23 14.89 0.44
C GLN A 219 -39.78 15.04 -0.07
N LEU A 220 -39.59 15.25 -1.38
CA LEU A 220 -38.27 15.49 -1.95
C LEU A 220 -37.71 16.84 -1.50
N ARG A 221 -38.53 17.88 -1.46
CA ARG A 221 -38.15 19.20 -0.96
C ARG A 221 -37.71 19.13 0.50
N ASN A 222 -38.49 18.48 1.36
CA ASN A 222 -38.15 18.26 2.76
C ASN A 222 -36.84 17.46 2.90
N HIS A 223 -36.60 16.48 2.02
CA HIS A 223 -35.37 15.71 2.03
C HIS A 223 -34.16 16.52 1.56
N ILE A 224 -34.30 17.32 0.50
CA ILE A 224 -33.23 18.21 0.01
C ILE A 224 -32.94 19.29 1.06
N GLU A 225 -33.96 19.86 1.69
CA GLU A 225 -33.80 20.84 2.76
C GLU A 225 -33.10 20.21 3.97
N SER A 226 -33.44 18.97 4.33
CA SER A 226 -32.74 18.18 5.35
C SER A 226 -31.29 17.87 4.96
N MET A 227 -31.02 17.50 3.71
CA MET A 227 -29.64 17.29 3.23
C MET A 227 -28.84 18.59 3.21
N GLN A 228 -29.46 19.72 2.86
CA GLN A 228 -28.83 21.03 2.89
C GLN A 228 -28.50 21.46 4.32
N THR A 229 -29.43 21.31 5.26
CA THR A 229 -29.15 21.59 6.68
C THR A 229 -28.07 20.67 7.25
N ASN A 230 -28.08 19.38 6.89
CA ASN A 230 -27.03 18.45 7.28
C ASN A 230 -25.67 18.84 6.66
N SER A 231 -25.64 19.25 5.40
CA SER A 231 -24.40 19.70 4.75
C SER A 231 -23.85 20.99 5.37
N ALA A 232 -24.72 21.95 5.69
CA ALA A 232 -24.34 23.20 6.34
C ALA A 232 -23.78 22.98 7.75
N GLN A 233 -24.25 21.95 8.47
CA GLN A 233 -23.69 21.55 9.75
C GLN A 233 -22.29 20.91 9.63
N VAL A 234 -22.00 20.29 8.49
CA VAL A 234 -20.70 19.65 8.21
C VAL A 234 -19.70 20.62 7.58
N GLU A 235 -20.16 21.72 6.99
CA GLU A 235 -19.37 22.71 6.22
C GLU A 235 -18.25 23.42 7.03
N GLY A 236 -18.23 23.33 8.36
CA GLY A 236 -17.13 23.86 9.20
C GLY A 236 -16.21 22.79 9.81
N VAL A 237 -16.54 21.51 9.68
CA VAL A 237 -15.79 20.42 10.33
C VAL A 237 -14.46 20.17 9.62
N GLU A 238 -14.43 20.31 8.30
CA GLU A 238 -13.20 20.17 7.50
C GLU A 238 -12.18 21.28 7.82
N ASP A 239 -12.65 22.51 7.96
CA ASP A 239 -11.83 23.66 8.38
C ASP A 239 -11.31 23.49 9.81
N ALA A 240 -12.15 23.03 10.73
CA ALA A 240 -11.72 22.73 12.09
C ALA A 240 -10.70 21.57 12.15
N LEU A 241 -10.86 20.55 11.30
CA LEU A 241 -9.95 19.42 11.21
C LEU A 241 -8.59 19.83 10.62
N SER A 242 -8.58 20.64 9.56
CA SER A 242 -7.35 21.19 8.99
C SER A 242 -6.63 22.12 9.96
N GLY A 243 -7.38 22.93 10.72
CA GLY A 243 -6.85 23.74 11.82
C GLY A 243 -6.22 22.90 12.94
N ALA A 244 -6.88 21.81 13.35
CA ALA A 244 -6.34 20.89 14.34
C ALA A 244 -5.09 20.17 13.82
N GLN A 245 -5.08 19.75 12.55
CA GLN A 245 -3.93 19.10 11.92
C GLN A 245 -2.72 20.04 11.87
N THR A 246 -2.91 21.28 11.40
CA THR A 246 -1.83 22.28 11.37
C THR A 246 -1.32 22.65 12.77
N ALA A 247 -2.19 22.70 13.77
CA ALA A 247 -1.79 22.90 15.17
C ALA A 247 -0.95 21.72 15.70
N VAL A 248 -1.35 20.49 15.41
CA VAL A 248 -0.59 19.28 15.76
C VAL A 248 0.75 19.25 15.03
N ASP A 249 0.78 19.53 13.73
CA ASP A 249 2.01 19.59 12.93
C ASP A 249 2.95 20.69 13.47
N GLY A 250 2.42 21.84 13.87
CA GLY A 250 3.21 22.90 14.52
C GLY A 250 3.79 22.49 15.87
N ILE A 251 3.05 21.71 16.68
CA ILE A 251 3.57 21.17 17.95
C ILE A 251 4.62 20.08 17.69
N LEU A 252 4.38 19.19 16.73
CA LEU A 252 5.31 18.15 16.32
C LEU A 252 6.61 18.77 15.81
N PHE A 253 6.53 19.78 14.94
CA PHE A 253 7.69 20.52 14.43
C PHE A 253 8.50 21.13 15.59
N LYS A 254 7.85 21.83 16.53
CA LYS A 254 8.51 22.38 17.72
C LYS A 254 9.17 21.32 18.60
N ARG A 255 8.54 20.14 18.76
CA ARG A 255 9.08 19.03 19.57
C ARG A 255 10.22 18.30 18.86
N LEU A 256 10.18 18.18 17.53
CA LEU A 256 11.24 17.57 16.72
C LEU A 256 12.47 18.48 16.63
N ASP A 257 12.31 19.79 16.41
CA ASP A 257 13.41 20.75 16.41
C ASP A 257 14.09 20.84 17.79
N ALA A 258 13.31 20.79 18.87
CA ALA A 258 13.84 20.77 20.23
C ALA A 258 14.56 19.46 20.60
N GLN A 259 14.35 18.37 19.86
CA GLN A 259 15.10 17.11 20.01
C GLN A 259 16.32 17.01 19.08
N GLN A 260 16.48 17.96 18.14
CA GLN A 260 17.61 18.00 17.19
C GLN A 260 18.73 18.96 17.62
N TYR A 261 18.63 19.60 18.79
CA TYR A 261 19.69 20.37 19.45
C TYR A 261 20.12 19.76 20.79
#